data_AF-A0A2P6QFU5-F1
#
_entry.id   AF-A0A2P6QFU5-F1
#
_cell.length_a   1.000
_cell.length_b   1.000
_cell.length_c   1.000
_cell.angle_alpha   90.00
_cell.angle_beta   90.00
_cell.angle_gamma   90.00
#
_symmetry.space_group_name_H-M   'P 1'
#
loop_
_entity.id
_entity.type
_entity.pdbx_description
1 polymer ?
#
loop_
_entity_poly.entity_id
_entity_poly.type
_entity_poly.pdbx_seq_one_letter_code
_entity_poly.pdbx_strand_id
1 'polypeptide(L)'
;MRLEELVLSRKIYNVDFDLKNAITYSETPVTMAIANASNDTSAENTVEFKFAYKDGKSNMWKASHSWMVGLSVSASFKIPFIGGTDVTTSAEYSGSYE
;
A
#
# COMPACT_ATOMS: atom_id res chain seq x y z
N MET A 1 -37.86 19.92 13.72
CA MET A 1 -36.41 20.09 13.51
C MET A 1 -35.70 19.13 14.46
N ARG A 2 -34.82 18.27 13.96
CA ARG A 2 -34.01 17.38 14.80
C ARG A 2 -32.64 18.06 14.98
N LEU A 3 -32.27 18.33 16.23
CA LEU A 3 -30.92 18.77 16.57
C LEU A 3 -30.08 17.50 16.73
N GLU A 4 -29.09 17.34 15.88
CA GLU A 4 -28.06 16.31 16.05
C GLU A 4 -27.02 16.85 17.03
N GLU A 5 -26.53 15.99 17.92
CA GLU A 5 -25.51 16.35 18.90
C GLU A 5 -24.18 16.71 18.22
N LEU A 6 -23.41 17.63 18.83
CA LEU A 6 -22.11 18.04 18.31
C LEU A 6 -21.14 16.85 18.36
N VAL A 7 -20.68 16.40 17.19
CA VAL A 7 -19.66 15.36 17.07
C VAL A 7 -18.28 16.00 17.10
N LEU A 8 -17.46 15.64 18.09
CA LEU A 8 -16.09 16.16 18.25
C LEU A 8 -15.06 15.43 17.38
N SER A 9 -15.20 14.11 17.25
CA SER A 9 -14.29 13.28 16.45
C SER A 9 -14.97 12.01 15.99
N ARG A 10 -14.37 11.36 14.99
CA ARG A 10 -14.84 10.06 14.51
C ARG A 10 -13.69 9.08 14.37
N LYS A 11 -14.04 7.80 14.53
CA LYS A 11 -13.10 6.70 14.41
C LYS A 11 -13.60 5.72 13.34
N ILE A 12 -12.73 5.40 12.39
CA ILE A 12 -12.92 4.28 11.47
C ILE A 12 -12.26 3.05 12.12
N TYR A 13 -13.05 1.99 12.30
CA TYR A 13 -12.64 0.75 12.96
C TYR A 13 -13.33 -0.45 12.31
N ASN A 14 -12.85 -1.66 12.62
CA ASN A 14 -13.35 -2.92 12.05
C ASN A 14 -13.38 -2.92 10.51
N VAL A 15 -12.33 -2.39 9.90
CA VAL A 15 -12.16 -2.44 8.45
C VAL A 15 -11.82 -3.86 8.04
N ASP A 16 -12.64 -4.44 7.18
CA ASP A 16 -12.44 -5.75 6.57
C ASP A 16 -12.23 -5.57 5.06
N PHE A 17 -11.25 -6.27 4.50
CA PHE A 17 -10.95 -6.24 3.08
C PHE A 17 -11.32 -7.59 2.46
N ASP A 18 -12.19 -7.56 1.45
CA ASP A 18 -12.47 -8.74 0.63
C ASP A 18 -11.32 -9.00 -0.35
N LEU A 19 -10.22 -9.54 0.20
CA LEU A 19 -9.00 -9.82 -0.57
C LEU A 19 -9.20 -10.93 -1.61
N LYS A 20 -10.18 -11.83 -1.40
CA LYS A 20 -10.47 -12.94 -2.33
C LYS A 20 -10.98 -12.43 -3.67
N ASN A 21 -11.68 -11.30 -3.66
CA ASN A 21 -12.19 -10.64 -4.86
C ASN A 21 -11.36 -9.39 -5.21
N ALA A 22 -10.13 -9.26 -4.70
CA ALA A 22 -9.26 -8.16 -5.04
C ALA A 22 -8.93 -8.17 -6.54
N ILE A 23 -9.03 -7.00 -7.17
CA ILE A 23 -8.72 -6.84 -8.59
C ILE A 23 -7.41 -6.08 -8.71
N THR A 24 -6.41 -6.75 -9.29
CA THR A 24 -5.13 -6.15 -9.64
C THR A 24 -5.21 -5.60 -11.07
N TYR A 25 -4.89 -4.33 -11.27
CA TYR A 25 -4.91 -3.68 -12.57
C TYR A 25 -3.48 -3.41 -13.06
N SER A 26 -3.22 -3.69 -14.34
CA SER A 26 -2.10 -3.14 -15.11
C SER A 26 -0.71 -3.28 -14.49
N GLU A 27 -0.43 -4.40 -13.81
CA GLU A 27 0.95 -4.69 -13.40
C GLU A 27 1.82 -4.88 -14.63
N THR A 28 2.81 -4.00 -14.77
CA THR A 28 3.79 -4.08 -15.85
C THR A 28 5.16 -4.26 -15.22
N PRO A 29 5.87 -5.36 -15.53
CA PRO A 29 7.23 -5.54 -15.03
C PRO A 29 8.13 -4.43 -15.57
N VAL A 30 8.91 -3.82 -14.69
CA VAL A 30 9.89 -2.78 -15.04
C VAL A 30 11.28 -3.36 -14.87
N THR A 31 12.08 -3.35 -15.94
CA THR A 31 13.50 -3.70 -15.85
C THR A 31 14.22 -2.61 -15.09
N MET A 32 14.65 -2.96 -13.88
CA MET A 32 15.25 -2.01 -12.95
C MET A 32 16.75 -1.79 -13.18
N ALA A 33 17.48 -2.84 -13.55
CA ALA A 33 18.89 -2.77 -13.85
C ALA A 33 19.33 -3.97 -14.70
N ILE A 34 20.35 -3.76 -15.54
CA ILE A 34 20.95 -4.78 -16.40
C ILE A 34 22.45 -4.75 -16.16
N ALA A 35 23.06 -5.93 -15.98
CA ALA A 35 24.51 -6.10 -15.92
C ALA A 35 24.92 -7.28 -16.79
N ASN A 36 26.05 -7.15 -17.47
CA ASN A 36 26.63 -8.21 -18.29
C ASN A 36 27.91 -8.71 -17.61
N ALA A 37 28.12 -10.02 -17.62
CA ALA A 37 29.35 -10.65 -17.15
C ALA A 37 29.80 -11.70 -18.17
N SER A 38 31.10 -11.73 -18.46
CA SER A 38 31.73 -12.77 -19.29
C SER A 38 32.84 -13.45 -18.49
N ASN A 39 33.04 -14.75 -18.75
CA ASN A 39 34.16 -15.51 -18.19
C ASN A 39 34.85 -16.27 -19.33
N ASP A 40 35.95 -15.71 -19.83
CA ASP A 40 36.73 -16.28 -20.94
C ASP A 40 37.87 -17.19 -20.44
N THR A 41 37.71 -17.78 -19.26
CA THR A 41 38.71 -18.64 -18.62
C THR A 41 38.13 -20.03 -18.29
N SER A 42 39.00 -21.01 -18.07
CA SER A 42 38.60 -22.36 -17.61
C SER A 42 38.40 -22.45 -16.09
N ALA A 43 38.52 -21.34 -15.36
CA ALA A 43 38.38 -21.28 -13.92
C ALA A 43 37.06 -20.59 -13.52
N GLU A 44 36.56 -20.92 -12.33
CA GLU A 44 35.38 -20.25 -11.77
C GLU A 44 35.66 -18.77 -11.48
N ASN A 45 34.67 -17.91 -11.75
CA ASN A 45 34.74 -16.49 -11.48
C ASN A 45 33.39 -16.00 -10.90
N THR A 46 33.46 -15.12 -9.92
CA THR A 46 32.30 -14.61 -9.18
C THR A 46 32.27 -13.10 -9.27
N VAL A 47 31.13 -12.55 -9.72
CA VAL A 47 30.87 -11.11 -9.75
C VAL A 47 29.68 -10.79 -8.86
N GLU A 48 29.82 -9.76 -8.03
CA GLU A 48 28.74 -9.27 -7.18
C GLU A 48 27.91 -8.21 -7.90
N PHE A 49 26.59 -8.38 -7.94
CA PHE A 49 25.65 -7.41 -8.46
C PHE A 49 24.84 -6.79 -7.31
N LYS A 50 25.07 -5.50 -7.03
CA LYS A 50 24.35 -4.73 -6.00
C LYS A 50 23.36 -3.78 -6.67
N PHE A 51 22.09 -3.85 -6.26
CA PHE A 51 21.03 -2.98 -6.75
C PHE A 51 20.15 -2.49 -5.60
N ALA A 52 19.78 -1.21 -5.65
CA ALA A 52 18.87 -0.57 -4.70
C ALA A 52 17.85 0.28 -5.46
N TYR A 53 16.59 0.24 -5.03
CA TYR A 53 15.52 1.06 -5.58
C TYR A 53 14.65 1.64 -4.48
N LYS A 54 13.98 2.74 -4.81
CA LYS A 54 12.95 3.35 -3.98
C LYS A 54 11.60 3.06 -4.60
N ASP A 55 10.73 2.42 -3.83
CA ASP A 55 9.33 2.17 -4.19
C ASP A 55 8.41 3.15 -3.45
N GLY A 56 7.40 3.65 -4.14
CA GLY A 56 6.43 4.62 -3.61
C GLY A 56 5.04 4.01 -3.58
N LYS A 57 4.48 3.82 -2.39
CA LYS A 57 3.12 3.26 -2.21
C LYS A 57 2.16 4.35 -1.77
N SER A 58 0.96 4.35 -2.34
CA SER A 58 -0.13 5.28 -1.99
C SER A 58 -1.41 4.52 -1.71
N ASN A 59 -2.16 4.96 -0.71
CA ASN A 59 -3.45 4.39 -0.32
C ASN A 59 -4.48 5.50 -0.27
N MET A 60 -5.66 5.28 -0.84
CA MET A 60 -6.71 6.30 -0.93
C MET A 60 -8.07 5.72 -0.53
N TRP A 61 -8.79 6.46 0.32
CA TRP A 61 -10.10 6.10 0.83
C TRP A 61 -11.12 7.14 0.35
N LYS A 62 -12.21 6.71 -0.30
CA LYS A 62 -13.31 7.59 -0.70
C LYS A 62 -14.47 7.44 0.27
N ALA A 63 -14.98 8.55 0.78
CA ALA A 63 -16.22 8.59 1.55
C ALA A 63 -17.36 9.11 0.68
N SER A 64 -18.52 8.44 0.74
CA SER A 64 -19.70 8.78 -0.06
C SER A 64 -20.52 9.95 0.50
N HIS A 65 -20.22 10.40 1.71
CA HIS A 65 -21.01 11.42 2.42
C HIS A 65 -20.11 12.58 2.87
N SER A 66 -20.68 13.79 3.00
CA SER A 66 -19.98 15.02 3.42
C SER A 66 -19.62 15.06 4.91
N TRP A 67 -20.07 14.08 5.69
CA TRP A 67 -19.88 14.01 7.14
C TRP A 67 -18.40 14.17 7.56
N MET A 68 -17.42 13.83 6.73
CA MET A 68 -15.99 13.99 7.07
C MET A 68 -15.45 15.42 6.95
N VAL A 69 -16.19 16.37 6.40
CA VAL A 69 -15.71 17.75 6.19
C VAL A 69 -15.71 18.51 7.51
N GLY A 70 -14.52 18.98 7.94
CA GLY A 70 -14.34 19.83 9.13
C GLY A 70 -14.42 19.10 10.47
N LEU A 71 -14.22 17.77 10.48
CA LEU A 71 -14.21 16.93 11.67
C LEU A 71 -12.95 16.09 11.73
N SER A 72 -12.35 16.00 12.92
CA SER A 72 -11.19 15.14 13.12
C SER A 72 -11.58 13.66 12.97
N VAL A 73 -10.90 12.95 12.06
CA VAL A 73 -11.11 11.52 11.81
C VAL A 73 -9.84 10.76 12.11
N SER A 74 -9.95 9.74 12.96
CA SER A 74 -8.88 8.76 13.23
C SER A 74 -9.19 7.41 12.58
N ALA A 75 -8.17 6.75 12.08
CA ALA A 75 -8.27 5.43 11.46
C ALA A 75 -7.10 4.56 11.89
N SER A 76 -7.38 3.29 12.24
CA SER A 76 -6.35 2.29 12.47
C SER A 76 -6.78 0.93 11.95
N PHE A 77 -6.08 0.42 10.95
CA PHE A 77 -6.38 -0.86 10.29
C PHE A 77 -5.20 -1.33 9.42
N LYS A 78 -5.20 -2.60 9.00
CA LYS A 78 -4.17 -3.12 8.09
C LYS A 78 -4.43 -2.72 6.64
N ILE A 79 -3.40 -2.42 5.86
CA ILE A 79 -3.52 -2.04 4.45
C ILE A 79 -3.23 -3.25 3.56
N PRO A 80 -4.06 -3.50 2.52
CA PRO A 80 -3.76 -4.48 1.48
C PRO A 80 -2.52 -4.12 0.65
N PHE A 81 -1.78 -5.12 0.22
CA PHE A 81 -0.68 -4.96 -0.72
C PHE A 81 -0.55 -6.23 -1.58
N ILE A 82 0.09 -6.08 -2.74
CA ILE A 82 0.35 -7.18 -3.66
C ILE A 82 1.68 -7.82 -3.27
N GLY A 83 1.63 -9.10 -2.90
CA GLY A 83 2.77 -9.90 -2.46
C GLY A 83 3.02 -11.04 -3.44
N GLY A 84 3.79 -10.79 -4.49
CA GLY A 84 3.95 -11.76 -5.57
C GLY A 84 2.66 -11.88 -6.39
N THR A 85 2.03 -13.06 -6.39
CA THR A 85 0.80 -13.33 -7.17
C THR A 85 -0.49 -13.06 -6.40
N ASP A 86 -0.43 -12.91 -5.07
CA ASP A 86 -1.61 -12.79 -4.21
C ASP A 86 -1.69 -11.42 -3.53
N VAL A 87 -2.91 -10.96 -3.22
CA VAL A 87 -3.16 -9.76 -2.41
C VAL A 87 -3.30 -10.16 -0.94
N THR A 88 -2.50 -9.54 -0.08
CA THR A 88 -2.47 -9.84 1.37
C THR A 88 -2.45 -8.54 2.19
N THR A 89 -2.55 -8.62 3.53
CA THR A 89 -2.36 -7.46 4.42
C THR A 89 -1.04 -7.58 5.17
N SER A 90 -0.20 -6.52 5.19
CA SER A 90 1.07 -6.53 5.94
C SER A 90 1.24 -5.35 6.88
N ALA A 91 0.93 -4.14 6.43
CA ALA A 91 1.23 -2.92 7.16
C ALA A 91 0.01 -2.42 7.94
N GLU A 92 0.22 -1.97 9.17
CA GLU A 92 -0.79 -1.23 9.93
C GLU A 92 -0.76 0.25 9.54
N TYR A 93 -1.91 0.76 9.14
CA TYR A 93 -2.17 2.18 9.03
C TYR A 93 -2.62 2.71 10.37
N SER A 94 -2.09 3.87 10.76
CA SER A 94 -2.67 4.71 11.80
C SER A 94 -2.52 6.16 11.37
N GLY A 95 -3.62 6.90 11.35
CA GLY A 95 -3.57 8.31 10.98
C GLY A 95 -4.79 9.09 11.45
N SER A 96 -4.58 10.38 11.60
CA SER A 96 -5.60 11.36 11.95
C SER A 96 -5.60 12.49 10.92
N TYR A 97 -6.80 12.94 10.54
CA TYR A 97 -7.01 13.99 9.56
C TYR A 97 -7.93 15.07 10.16
N GLU A 98 -7.73 16.33 9.76
CA GLU A 98 -8.56 17.49 10.12
C GLU A 98 -9.43 17.95 8.94
#